data_AF-A0A0B1SKN6-F1
#
_entry.id   AF-A0A0B1SKN6-F1
#
_cell.length_a   1.000
_cell.length_b   1.000
_cell.length_c   1.000
_cell.angle_alpha   90.00
_cell.angle_beta   90.00
_cell.angle_gamma   90.00
#
_symmetry.space_group_name_H-M   'P 1'
#
loop_
_entity.id
_entity.type
_entity.pdbx_description
1 polymer ?
#
loop_
_entity_poly.entity_id
_entity_poly.type
_entity_poly.pdbx_seq_one_letter_code
_entity_poly.pdbx_strand_id
1 'polypeptide(L)'
;MVPKRYPETLKLAAYAEINSMLARSGIQAEAKGFLAAGKKFATCVMKCMERGSGNCFKRLGCGLALPPDNVLVQSTKQCAIRSGFNTQGVRQLCQCMANSGIRNLAPLCARTQIS
;
A
#
# COMPACT_ATOMS: atom_id res chain seq x y z
N MET A 1 17.02 13.56 -19.29
CA MET A 1 15.99 12.64 -19.80
C MET A 1 15.30 11.97 -18.61
N VAL A 2 13.97 11.84 -18.62
CA VAL A 2 13.24 11.14 -17.54
C VAL A 2 13.24 9.63 -17.82
N PRO A 3 13.70 8.78 -16.89
CA PRO A 3 13.74 7.34 -17.10
C PRO A 3 12.33 6.76 -17.23
N LYS A 4 12.12 5.89 -18.22
CA LYS A 4 10.86 5.17 -18.39
C LYS A 4 10.65 4.25 -17.19
N ARG A 5 9.53 4.43 -16.49
CA ARG A 5 9.18 3.64 -15.31
C ARG A 5 8.17 2.56 -15.66
N TYR A 6 8.38 1.37 -15.10
CA TYR A 6 7.47 0.25 -15.28
C TYR A 6 6.61 0.11 -14.03
N PRO A 7 5.27 0.21 -14.11
CA PRO A 7 4.41 0.12 -12.92
C PRO A 7 4.54 -1.23 -12.21
N GLU A 8 4.95 -2.28 -12.92
CA GLU A 8 5.17 -3.61 -12.35
C GLU A 8 6.36 -3.65 -11.37
N THR A 9 7.44 -2.90 -11.61
CA THR A 9 8.60 -2.86 -10.69
C THR A 9 8.25 -2.14 -9.40
N LEU A 10 7.47 -1.07 -9.49
CA LEU A 10 6.95 -0.36 -8.32
C LEU A 10 6.00 -1.23 -7.49
N LYS A 11 5.10 -1.98 -8.16
CA LYS A 11 4.22 -2.95 -7.47
C LYS A 11 5.05 -4.01 -6.75
N LEU A 12 6.06 -4.58 -7.40
CA LEU A 12 6.97 -5.57 -6.80
C LEU A 12 7.67 -5.02 -5.56
N ALA A 13 8.25 -3.81 -5.65
CA ALA A 13 8.89 -3.16 -4.50
C ALA A 13 7.90 -2.92 -3.35
N ALA A 14 6.67 -2.48 -3.65
CA ALA A 14 5.62 -2.32 -2.65
C ALA A 14 5.20 -3.64 -2.01
N TYR A 15 5.04 -4.71 -2.79
CA TYR A 15 4.72 -6.05 -2.27
C TYR A 15 5.84 -6.62 -1.40
N ALA A 16 7.11 -6.42 -1.79
CA ALA A 16 8.26 -6.83 -0.99
C ALA A 16 8.25 -6.12 0.37
N GLU A 17 8.01 -4.81 0.39
CA GLU A 17 7.93 -4.04 1.63
C GLU A 17 6.77 -4.50 2.51
N ILE A 18 5.57 -4.66 1.94
CA ILE A 18 4.39 -5.15 2.69
C ILE A 18 4.67 -6.54 3.25
N ASN A 19 5.22 -7.46 2.46
CA ASN A 19 5.58 -8.80 2.93
C ASN A 19 6.58 -8.74 4.10
N SER A 20 7.55 -7.82 4.07
CA SER A 20 8.51 -7.65 5.17
C SER A 20 7.80 -7.20 6.46
N MET A 21 6.82 -6.30 6.39
CA MET A 21 6.04 -5.84 7.54
C MET A 21 5.17 -6.96 8.10
N LEU A 22 4.53 -7.74 7.23
CA LEU A 22 3.69 -8.87 7.60
C LEU A 22 4.51 -10.01 8.23
N ALA A 23 5.72 -10.26 7.72
CA ALA A 23 6.65 -11.25 8.27
C ALA A 23 7.10 -10.87 9.68
N ARG A 24 7.48 -9.60 9.91
CA ARG A 24 7.82 -9.07 11.25
C ARG A 24 6.68 -9.19 12.24
N SER A 25 5.45 -9.04 11.76
CA SER A 25 4.23 -9.16 12.55
C SER A 25 3.80 -10.63 12.79
N GLY A 26 4.47 -11.60 12.16
CA GLY A 26 4.12 -13.02 12.25
C GLY A 26 2.75 -13.39 11.67
N ILE A 27 2.20 -12.56 10.78
CA ILE A 27 0.86 -12.75 10.18
C ILE A 27 0.92 -12.95 8.66
N GLN A 28 2.09 -13.24 8.10
CA GLN A 28 2.30 -13.26 6.65
C GLN A 28 1.40 -14.29 5.94
N ALA A 29 1.19 -15.46 6.55
CA ALA A 29 0.35 -16.50 5.97
C ALA A 29 -1.14 -16.09 5.98
N GLU A 30 -1.62 -15.52 7.08
CA GLU A 30 -3.01 -15.10 7.25
C GLU A 30 -3.33 -13.83 6.44
N ALA A 31 -2.37 -12.91 6.34
CA ALA A 31 -2.52 -11.65 5.62
C ALA A 31 -2.49 -11.81 4.10
N LYS A 32 -1.90 -12.90 3.57
CA LYS A 32 -1.86 -13.19 2.12
C LYS A 32 -3.26 -13.20 1.48
N GLY A 33 -4.27 -13.70 2.19
CA GLY A 33 -5.66 -13.68 1.71
C GLY A 33 -6.21 -12.27 1.49
N PHE A 34 -5.74 -11.29 2.27
CA PHE A 34 -6.16 -9.90 2.17
C PHE A 34 -5.37 -9.10 1.12
N LEU A 35 -4.19 -9.56 0.70
CA LEU A 35 -3.41 -8.91 -0.37
C LEU A 35 -4.16 -8.88 -1.70
N ALA A 36 -4.99 -9.88 -1.98
CA ALA A 36 -5.84 -9.91 -3.16
C ALA A 36 -6.88 -8.78 -3.14
N ALA A 37 -7.50 -8.53 -1.99
CA ALA A 37 -8.41 -7.41 -1.79
C ALA A 37 -7.67 -6.06 -1.88
N GLY A 38 -6.48 -5.97 -1.28
CA GLY A 38 -5.61 -4.80 -1.37
C GLY A 38 -5.23 -4.44 -2.81
N LYS A 39 -4.95 -5.45 -3.66
CA LYS A 39 -4.67 -5.23 -5.09
C LYS A 39 -5.86 -4.58 -5.83
N LYS A 40 -7.08 -5.05 -5.55
CA LYS A 40 -8.31 -4.48 -6.14
C LYS A 40 -8.50 -3.04 -5.70
N PHE A 41 -8.31 -2.76 -4.41
CA PHE A 41 -8.39 -1.41 -3.86
C PHE A 41 -7.36 -0.47 -4.49
N ALA A 42 -6.09 -0.87 -4.56
CA ALA A 42 -5.03 -0.07 -5.16
C ALA A 42 -5.32 0.23 -6.65
N THR A 43 -5.83 -0.75 -7.39
CA THR A 43 -6.26 -0.56 -8.79
C THR A 43 -7.40 0.45 -8.90
N CYS A 44 -8.34 0.44 -7.97
CA CYS A 44 -9.43 1.42 -7.91
C CYS A 44 -8.89 2.84 -7.68
N VAL A 45 -8.01 3.02 -6.70
CA VAL A 45 -7.37 4.31 -6.40
C VAL A 45 -6.59 4.83 -7.60
N MET A 46 -5.78 3.99 -8.26
CA MET A 46 -5.05 4.39 -9.47
C MET A 46 -6.00 4.85 -10.59
N LYS A 47 -7.09 4.13 -10.83
CA LYS A 47 -8.10 4.54 -11.82
C LYS A 47 -8.76 5.86 -11.43
N CYS A 48 -9.03 6.09 -10.14
CA CYS A 48 -9.56 7.35 -9.64
C CYS A 48 -8.59 8.51 -9.91
N MET A 49 -7.30 8.32 -9.62
CA MET A 49 -6.26 9.32 -9.90
C MET A 49 -6.08 9.58 -11.39
N GLU A 50 -6.08 8.56 -12.25
CA GLU A 50 -6.01 8.73 -13.71
C GLU A 50 -7.20 9.56 -14.24
N ARG A 51 -8.42 9.25 -13.76
CA ARG A 51 -9.62 10.00 -14.13
C ARG A 51 -9.57 11.44 -13.61
N GLY A 52 -9.24 11.64 -12.34
CA GLY A 52 -9.20 12.96 -11.70
C GLY A 52 -8.10 13.86 -12.26
N SER A 53 -6.97 13.28 -12.69
CA SER A 53 -5.90 14.01 -13.37
C SER A 53 -6.14 14.21 -14.88
N GLY A 54 -7.31 13.83 -15.41
CA GLY A 54 -7.64 14.00 -16.83
C GLY A 54 -6.74 13.21 -17.79
N ASN A 55 -6.19 12.07 -17.33
CA ASN A 55 -5.17 11.30 -18.06
C ASN A 55 -3.92 12.12 -18.43
N CYS A 56 -3.56 13.13 -17.63
CA CYS A 56 -2.44 14.04 -17.87
C CYS A 56 -1.15 13.34 -18.31
N PHE A 57 -0.78 12.24 -17.62
CA PHE A 57 0.38 11.40 -17.95
C PHE A 57 0.34 10.85 -19.39
N LYS A 58 -0.81 10.31 -19.81
CA LYS A 58 -1.00 9.73 -21.15
C LYS A 58 -1.11 10.82 -22.22
N ARG A 59 -1.77 11.94 -21.90
CA ARG A 59 -2.00 13.04 -22.85
C ARG A 59 -0.75 13.86 -23.16
N LEU A 60 0.04 14.18 -22.14
CA LEU A 60 1.20 15.04 -22.28
C LEU A 60 2.50 14.27 -22.55
N GLY A 61 2.47 12.93 -22.48
CA GLY A 61 3.67 12.11 -22.63
C GLY A 61 4.73 12.39 -21.55
N CYS A 62 4.34 13.02 -20.44
CA CYS A 62 5.24 13.41 -19.37
C CYS A 62 5.60 12.20 -18.51
N GLY A 63 6.84 12.17 -18.03
CA GLY A 63 7.26 11.31 -16.93
C GLY A 63 7.68 12.16 -15.75
N LEU A 64 7.70 11.57 -14.56
CA LEU A 64 8.36 12.18 -13.41
C LEU A 64 9.74 11.55 -13.21
N ALA A 65 10.74 12.40 -12.96
CA ALA A 65 12.06 11.98 -12.50
C ALA A 65 11.99 11.57 -11.01
N LEU A 66 11.30 10.46 -10.74
CA LEU A 66 11.17 9.91 -9.40
C LEU A 66 12.44 9.11 -9.03
N PRO A 67 12.79 9.05 -7.74
CA PRO A 67 13.88 8.20 -7.24
C PRO A 67 13.59 6.71 -7.48
N PRO A 68 14.54 5.80 -7.22
CA PRO A 68 14.34 4.35 -7.32
C PRO A 68 13.08 3.84 -6.59
N ASP A 69 12.48 2.75 -7.08
CA ASP A 69 11.18 2.24 -6.58
C ASP A 69 11.18 1.96 -5.07
N ASN A 70 12.25 1.39 -4.53
CA ASN A 70 12.43 1.17 -3.10
C ASN A 70 12.41 2.47 -2.30
N VAL A 71 13.09 3.53 -2.78
CA VAL A 71 13.12 4.84 -2.11
C VAL A 71 11.74 5.49 -2.14
N LEU A 72 11.01 5.35 -3.26
CA LEU A 72 9.66 5.85 -3.40
C LEU A 72 8.69 5.13 -2.45
N VAL A 73 8.78 3.81 -2.35
CA VAL A 73 7.97 2.99 -1.43
C VAL A 73 8.27 3.36 0.03
N GLN A 74 9.53 3.50 0.40
CA GLN A 74 9.92 3.92 1.75
C GLN A 74 9.42 5.33 2.06
N SER A 75 9.58 6.28 1.15
CA SER A 75 9.07 7.65 1.30
C SER A 75 7.55 7.67 1.49
N THR A 76 6.82 6.87 0.70
CA THR A 76 5.36 6.74 0.81
C THR A 76 4.95 6.16 2.16
N LYS A 77 5.63 5.12 2.61
CA LYS A 77 5.41 4.49 3.92
C LYS A 77 5.64 5.50 5.06
N GLN A 78 6.73 6.26 5.02
CA GLN A 78 7.01 7.29 6.01
C GLN A 78 5.94 8.38 6.02
N CYS A 79 5.46 8.81 4.84
CA CYS A 79 4.35 9.75 4.73
C CYS A 79 3.06 9.20 5.38
N ALA A 80 2.73 7.93 5.12
CA ALA A 80 1.57 7.27 5.72
C ALA A 80 1.69 7.21 7.25
N ILE A 81 2.85 6.80 7.80
CA ILE A 81 3.11 6.73 9.23
C ILE A 81 2.93 8.11 9.88
N ARG A 82 3.50 9.16 9.28
CA ARG A 82 3.35 10.56 9.75
C ARG A 82 1.91 11.05 9.69
N SER A 83 1.12 10.54 8.74
CA SER A 83 -0.29 10.85 8.57
C SER A 83 -1.22 10.03 9.48
N GLY A 84 -0.66 9.25 10.42
CA GLY A 84 -1.42 8.47 11.40
C GLY A 84 -1.59 6.98 11.06
N PHE A 85 -1.09 6.49 9.92
CA PHE A 85 -0.99 5.05 9.63
C PHE A 85 0.22 4.41 10.32
N ASN A 86 0.47 4.78 11.58
CA ASN A 86 1.42 4.09 12.43
C ASN A 86 0.79 2.78 12.96
N THR A 87 1.54 2.02 13.76
CA THR A 87 1.04 0.76 14.34
C THR A 87 -0.31 0.95 15.05
N GLN A 88 -0.45 1.96 15.91
CA GLN A 88 -1.68 2.19 16.66
C GLN A 88 -2.87 2.52 15.74
N GLY A 89 -2.69 3.44 14.80
CA GLY A 89 -3.74 3.83 13.86
C GLY A 89 -4.20 2.66 12.97
N VAL A 90 -3.26 1.83 12.51
CA VAL A 90 -3.58 0.63 11.74
C VAL A 90 -4.33 -0.40 12.58
N ARG A 91 -3.96 -0.58 13.86
CA ARG A 91 -4.69 -1.48 14.77
C ARG A 91 -6.12 -1.01 15.02
N GLN A 92 -6.32 0.29 15.25
CA GLN A 92 -7.65 0.87 15.45
C GLN A 92 -8.52 0.71 14.19
N LEU A 93 -7.97 1.01 13.01
CA LEU A 93 -8.66 0.82 11.74
C LEU A 93 -9.01 -0.67 11.51
N CYS A 94 -8.07 -1.57 11.82
CA CYS A 94 -8.27 -3.00 11.73
C CYS A 94 -9.40 -3.49 12.64
N GLN A 95 -9.42 -3.04 13.90
CA GLN A 95 -10.49 -3.36 14.85
C GLN A 95 -11.83 -2.79 14.39
N CYS A 96 -11.87 -1.57 13.85
CA CYS A 96 -13.08 -0.99 13.27
C CYS A 96 -13.64 -1.91 12.17
N MET A 97 -12.81 -2.35 11.22
CA MET A 97 -13.23 -3.27 10.15
C MET A 97 -13.70 -4.64 10.70
N ALA A 98 -13.03 -5.17 11.72
CA ALA A 98 -13.44 -6.41 12.36
C ALA A 98 -14.83 -6.27 13.02
N ASN A 99 -15.07 -5.16 13.71
CA ASN A 99 -16.34 -4.83 14.35
C ASN A 99 -17.45 -4.55 13.33
N SER A 100 -17.10 -4.05 12.14
CA SER A 100 -18.04 -3.86 11.02
C SER A 100 -18.42 -5.17 10.30
N GLY A 101 -17.90 -6.32 10.73
CA GLY A 101 -18.35 -7.64 10.26
C GLY A 101 -17.26 -8.53 9.66
N ILE A 102 -16.04 -8.03 9.44
CA ILE A 102 -14.92 -8.86 8.96
C ILE A 102 -14.24 -9.56 10.15
N ARG A 103 -14.96 -10.45 10.81
CA ARG A 103 -14.54 -11.08 12.09
C ARG A 103 -13.19 -11.80 12.01
N ASN A 104 -12.83 -12.31 10.84
CA ASN A 104 -11.55 -12.98 10.60
C ASN A 104 -10.33 -12.03 10.72
N LEU A 105 -10.53 -10.70 10.69
CA LEU A 105 -9.45 -9.72 10.94
C LEU A 105 -9.10 -9.60 12.42
N ALA A 106 -10.06 -9.82 13.34
CA ALA A 106 -9.88 -9.60 14.77
C ALA A 106 -8.59 -10.22 15.36
N PRO A 107 -8.26 -11.51 15.11
CA PRO A 107 -7.04 -12.13 15.65
C PRO A 107 -5.74 -11.61 15.01
N LEU A 108 -5.83 -10.89 13.88
CA LEU A 108 -4.68 -10.29 13.20
C LEU A 108 -4.42 -8.88 13.71
N CYS A 109 -5.47 -8.13 14.03
CA CYS A 109 -5.38 -6.72 14.42
C CYS A 109 -4.46 -6.47 15.61
N ALA A 110 -4.41 -7.35 16.61
CA ALA A 110 -3.52 -7.19 17.76
C ALA A 110 -2.03 -7.43 17.41
N ARG A 111 -1.77 -8.22 16.37
CA ARG A 111 -0.42 -8.66 15.97
C ARG A 111 0.23 -7.75 14.93
N THR A 112 -0.55 -6.94 14.21
CA THR A 112 -0.03 -6.02 13.19
C THR A 112 0.96 -5.03 13.77
N GLN A 113 2.13 -4.91 13.13
CA GLN A 113 3.17 -3.93 13.42
C GLN A 113 3.59 -3.23 12.12
N ILE A 114 3.60 -1.90 12.16
CA ILE A 114 4.04 -1.02 11.07
C ILE A 114 5.30 -0.29 11.57
N SER A 115 6.42 -0.53 10.90
CA SER A 115 7.74 0.05 11.18
C SER A 115 8.42 0.38 9.87
#